data_AF-D3B084-F1
#
_entry.id   AF-D3B084-F1
#
_cell.length_a   1.000
_cell.length_b   1.000
_cell.length_c   1.000
_cell.angle_alpha   90.00
_cell.angle_beta   90.00
_cell.angle_gamma   90.00
#
_symmetry.space_group_name_H-M   'P 1'
#
loop_
_entity.id
_entity.type
_entity.pdbx_description
1 polymer ?
#
loop_
_entity_poly.entity_id
_entity_poly.type
_entity_poly.pdbx_seq_one_letter_code
_entity_poly.pdbx_strand_id
1 'polypeptide(L)'
;MMFNYCCFLIFSILVVSCLGQTYINFEPFSAGAGCSGASSGTGYSWIVGECVEFKGNYYLIKYDADNKTATFYQWENETCGTGQPASQRTFGIGGCYHVTWADYGWYYNVNDYAVPSVVVNPGYIPSYGYRETVYAKSDNYCQGDYLMYFYYTNNTVYKNTLQTFQFYCDQGMPFENVCTMGNCISTTMYESCEAGSNNLNNFAITC
;
A
#
# COMPACT_ATOMS: atom_id res chain seq x y z
N MET A 1 -58.39 13.33 25.84
CA MET A 1 -57.25 12.42 25.69
C MET A 1 -56.41 12.92 24.52
N MET A 2 -55.35 13.69 24.80
CA MET A 2 -54.44 14.17 23.78
C MET A 2 -53.44 13.04 23.48
N PHE A 3 -53.53 12.48 22.28
CA PHE A 3 -52.60 11.46 21.82
C PHE A 3 -51.24 12.09 21.51
N ASN A 4 -50.24 11.39 22.01
CA ASN A 4 -48.84 11.74 22.10
C ASN A 4 -48.18 11.59 20.71
N TYR A 5 -48.14 12.66 19.91
CA TYR A 5 -47.55 12.66 18.55
C TYR A 5 -46.07 13.13 18.54
N CYS A 6 -45.32 12.93 19.63
CA CYS A 6 -43.94 13.41 19.73
C CYS A 6 -42.87 12.36 19.35
N CYS A 7 -43.24 11.10 19.09
CA CYS A 7 -42.29 10.01 18.81
C CYS A 7 -42.14 9.63 17.33
N PHE A 8 -42.86 10.28 16.42
CA PHE A 8 -42.82 9.98 14.98
C PHE A 8 -42.07 11.05 14.18
N LEU A 9 -41.24 11.86 14.84
CA LEU A 9 -40.29 12.76 14.20
C LEU A 9 -38.97 12.02 13.98
N ILE A 10 -39.00 11.18 12.94
CA ILE A 10 -37.96 11.20 11.92
C ILE A 10 -36.61 10.74 12.50
N PHE A 11 -36.62 9.46 12.87
CA PHE A 11 -35.56 8.48 12.57
C PHE A 11 -35.31 8.39 11.04
N SER A 12 -35.33 9.52 10.31
CA SER A 12 -34.88 9.59 8.93
C SER A 12 -33.38 9.82 8.97
N ILE A 13 -32.68 8.70 9.00
CA ILE A 13 -31.74 8.42 7.92
C ILE A 13 -30.60 9.46 7.92
N LEU A 14 -29.86 9.52 9.03
CA LEU A 14 -28.39 9.58 8.94
C LEU A 14 -27.88 8.20 8.47
N VAL A 15 -28.40 7.72 7.34
CA VAL A 15 -27.65 6.83 6.47
C VAL A 15 -26.71 7.77 5.74
N VAL A 16 -25.74 8.31 6.47
CA VAL A 16 -24.50 8.76 5.85
C VAL A 16 -23.95 7.47 5.29
N SER A 17 -24.26 7.21 4.02
CA SER A 17 -23.55 6.21 3.26
C SER A 17 -22.10 6.61 3.39
N CYS A 18 -21.34 5.89 4.22
CA CYS A 18 -19.91 6.00 4.25
C CYS A 18 -19.47 5.50 2.87
N LEU A 19 -19.40 6.43 1.91
CA LEU A 19 -18.95 6.15 0.57
C LEU A 19 -17.48 5.81 0.75
N GLY A 20 -17.19 4.52 0.83
CA GLY A 20 -15.83 4.05 0.99
C GLY A 20 -14.98 4.60 -0.15
N GLN A 21 -13.76 5.00 0.18
CA GLN A 21 -12.82 5.49 -0.80
C GLN A 21 -12.37 4.34 -1.70
N THR A 22 -12.09 4.64 -2.97
CA THR A 22 -11.62 3.64 -3.91
C THR A 22 -10.10 3.58 -3.87
N TYR A 23 -9.56 2.37 -3.81
CA TYR A 23 -8.13 2.12 -3.83
C TYR A 23 -7.77 1.14 -4.94
N ILE A 24 -6.55 1.28 -5.45
CA ILE A 24 -5.89 0.24 -6.23
C ILE A 24 -4.96 -0.52 -5.29
N ASN A 25 -5.36 -1.74 -4.95
CA ASN A 25 -4.60 -2.64 -4.08
C ASN A 25 -3.82 -3.64 -4.92
N PHE A 26 -2.51 -3.65 -4.77
CA PHE A 26 -1.61 -4.66 -5.28
C PHE A 26 -1.42 -5.70 -4.18
N GLU A 27 -2.06 -6.85 -4.37
CA GLU A 27 -1.84 -7.98 -3.48
C GLU A 27 -0.51 -8.66 -3.84
N PRO A 28 0.41 -8.83 -2.87
CA PRO A 28 1.62 -9.60 -3.10
C PRO A 28 1.21 -11.03 -3.40
N PHE A 29 1.87 -11.66 -4.38
CA PHE A 29 1.70 -13.06 -4.78
C PHE A 29 0.57 -13.85 -4.07
N SER A 30 -0.50 -14.17 -4.80
CA SER A 30 -1.28 -15.37 -4.51
C SER A 30 -0.88 -16.45 -5.50
N ALA A 31 -0.57 -17.65 -4.99
CA ALA A 31 -0.37 -18.84 -5.81
C ALA A 31 -1.67 -19.14 -6.59
N GLY A 32 -1.85 -18.48 -7.73
CA GLY A 32 -3.07 -18.56 -8.54
C GLY A 32 -3.67 -17.19 -8.84
N ALA A 33 -3.21 -16.55 -9.91
CA ALA A 33 -3.85 -15.44 -10.64
C ALA A 33 -2.96 -15.02 -11.84
N GLY A 34 -2.36 -15.98 -12.55
CA GLY A 34 -1.47 -15.68 -13.67
C GLY A 34 -0.02 -15.32 -13.31
N CYS A 35 0.34 -15.22 -12.02
CA CYS A 35 1.74 -15.04 -11.57
C CYS A 35 2.54 -16.37 -11.50
N SER A 36 2.41 -17.25 -12.50
CA SER A 36 3.16 -18.51 -12.51
C SER A 36 4.66 -18.24 -12.57
N GLY A 37 5.42 -18.75 -11.59
CA GLY A 37 6.87 -18.55 -11.50
C GLY A 37 7.32 -17.34 -10.66
N ALA A 38 6.39 -16.50 -10.18
CA ALA A 38 6.71 -15.48 -9.18
C ALA A 38 7.03 -16.13 -7.83
N SER A 39 8.08 -15.64 -7.15
CA SER A 39 8.55 -16.17 -5.86
C SER A 39 8.35 -15.22 -4.68
N SER A 40 8.04 -13.96 -4.97
CA SER A 40 7.99 -12.85 -4.02
C SER A 40 7.09 -11.75 -4.54
N GLY A 41 6.52 -10.99 -3.62
CA GLY A 41 5.69 -9.84 -3.91
C GLY A 41 5.64 -8.91 -2.71
N THR A 42 5.64 -7.61 -2.97
CA THR A 42 5.34 -6.58 -1.97
C THR A 42 3.89 -6.14 -2.13
N GLY A 43 3.21 -5.87 -1.02
CA GLY A 43 1.84 -5.39 -1.04
C GLY A 43 1.77 -3.87 -1.05
N TYR A 44 0.86 -3.32 -1.84
CA TYR A 44 0.64 -1.87 -1.95
C TYR A 44 -0.84 -1.54 -2.00
N SER A 45 -1.22 -0.37 -1.52
CA SER A 45 -2.53 0.19 -1.83
C SER A 45 -2.42 1.69 -1.97
N TRP A 46 -3.07 2.22 -3.00
CA TRP A 46 -3.04 3.63 -3.34
C TRP A 46 -4.46 4.15 -3.53
N ILE A 47 -4.78 5.26 -2.88
CA ILE A 47 -6.07 5.92 -3.05
C ILE A 47 -6.22 6.44 -4.48
N VAL A 48 -7.41 6.31 -5.05
CA VAL A 48 -7.74 6.81 -6.38
C VAL A 48 -8.17 8.26 -6.28
N GLY A 49 -7.65 9.11 -7.18
CA GLY A 49 -8.10 10.49 -7.36
C GLY A 49 -7.42 11.53 -6.47
N GLU A 50 -6.65 11.11 -5.46
CA GLU A 50 -5.87 12.03 -4.63
C GLU A 50 -4.41 12.12 -5.09
N CYS A 51 -3.79 13.26 -4.83
CA CYS A 51 -2.35 13.46 -5.01
C CYS A 51 -1.60 12.98 -3.77
N VAL A 52 -0.69 12.02 -3.95
CA VAL A 52 0.07 11.42 -2.86
C VAL A 52 1.54 11.78 -3.01
N GLU A 53 2.11 12.49 -2.04
CA GLU A 53 3.56 12.64 -1.96
C GLU A 53 4.16 11.38 -1.35
N PHE A 54 5.12 10.79 -2.05
CA PHE A 54 5.88 9.65 -1.57
C PHE A 54 7.33 9.75 -2.03
N LYS A 55 8.25 9.83 -1.06
CA LYS A 55 9.72 9.95 -1.25
C LYS A 55 10.11 11.05 -2.25
N GLY A 56 9.56 12.25 -2.07
CA GLY A 56 9.87 13.43 -2.88
C GLY A 56 9.28 13.42 -4.29
N ASN A 57 8.45 12.43 -4.62
CA ASN A 57 7.67 12.39 -5.86
C ASN A 57 6.18 12.48 -5.53
N TYR A 58 5.39 12.88 -6.51
CA TYR A 58 3.95 13.09 -6.38
C TYR A 58 3.21 12.16 -7.34
N TYR A 59 2.27 11.38 -6.81
CA TYR A 59 1.55 10.37 -7.56
C TYR A 59 0.06 10.69 -7.62
N LEU A 60 -0.54 10.52 -8.79
CA LEU A 60 -2.00 10.52 -8.97
C LEU A 60 -2.41 9.21 -9.61
N ILE A 61 -3.35 8.51 -8.98
CA ILE A 61 -3.88 7.26 -9.52
C ILE A 61 -5.25 7.55 -10.11
N LYS A 62 -5.41 7.24 -11.40
CA LYS A 62 -6.72 7.26 -12.05
C LYS A 62 -7.13 5.84 -12.38
N TYR A 63 -8.42 5.58 -12.20
CA TYR A 63 -9.03 4.31 -12.50
C TYR A 63 -10.10 4.50 -13.58
N ASP A 64 -10.05 3.68 -14.62
CA ASP A 64 -11.01 3.73 -15.71
C ASP A 64 -12.37 3.17 -15.25
N ALA A 65 -13.45 3.88 -15.56
CA ALA A 65 -14.81 3.60 -15.11
C ALA A 65 -15.35 2.25 -15.59
N ASP A 66 -14.77 1.68 -16.65
CA ASP A 66 -15.07 0.34 -17.14
C ASP A 66 -14.47 -0.79 -16.28
N ASN A 67 -13.80 -0.45 -15.17
CA ASN A 67 -13.16 -1.35 -14.23
C ASN A 67 -11.99 -2.18 -14.77
N LYS A 68 -11.31 -1.73 -15.82
CA LYS A 68 -10.31 -2.55 -16.52
C LYS A 68 -8.87 -2.13 -16.27
N THR A 69 -8.61 -0.86 -16.03
CA THR A 69 -7.23 -0.36 -15.91
C THR A 69 -7.08 0.74 -14.87
N ALA A 70 -5.95 0.71 -14.16
CA ALA A 70 -5.47 1.77 -13.31
C ALA A 70 -4.21 2.40 -13.92
N THR A 71 -4.14 3.72 -13.98
CA THR A 71 -2.97 4.47 -14.44
C THR A 71 -2.38 5.28 -13.30
N PHE A 72 -1.10 5.04 -13.06
CA PHE A 72 -0.26 5.74 -12.11
C PHE A 72 0.48 6.84 -12.86
N TYR A 73 0.29 8.08 -12.45
CA TYR A 73 1.00 9.24 -12.97
C TYR A 73 1.94 9.76 -11.91
N GLN A 74 3.18 10.08 -12.29
CA GLN A 74 4.21 10.60 -11.39
C GLN A 74 4.65 12.00 -11.83
N TRP A 75 4.84 12.91 -10.88
CA TRP A 75 5.47 14.21 -11.04
C TRP A 75 6.61 14.37 -10.03
N GLU A 76 7.58 15.22 -10.37
CA GLU A 76 8.69 15.62 -9.49
C GLU A 76 8.33 16.83 -8.59
N ASN A 77 7.09 17.31 -8.67
CA ASN A 77 6.56 18.46 -7.94
C ASN A 77 5.07 18.28 -7.63
N GLU A 78 4.52 19.16 -6.78
CA GLU A 78 3.15 19.06 -6.23
C GLU A 78 2.02 19.33 -7.25
N THR A 79 2.30 19.24 -8.55
CA THR A 79 1.34 19.66 -9.60
C THR A 79 0.37 18.57 -10.03
N CYS A 80 0.18 17.47 -9.28
CA CYS A 80 -0.67 16.33 -9.65
C CYS A 80 -1.90 16.71 -10.48
N GLY A 81 -2.02 16.15 -11.69
CA GLY A 81 -3.16 16.39 -12.57
C GLY A 81 -3.10 17.70 -13.38
N THR A 82 -2.06 18.52 -13.20
CA THR A 82 -1.75 19.68 -14.05
C THR A 82 -0.37 19.50 -14.69
N GLY A 83 -0.23 19.92 -15.95
CA GLY A 83 0.98 19.71 -16.72
C GLY A 83 1.18 18.25 -17.19
N GLN A 84 2.35 17.97 -17.78
CA GLN A 84 2.73 16.63 -18.22
C GLN A 84 3.40 15.87 -17.06
N PRO A 85 3.00 14.62 -16.79
CA PRO A 85 3.68 13.78 -15.80
C PRO A 85 5.11 13.46 -16.25
N ALA A 86 6.02 13.32 -15.30
CA ALA A 86 7.40 12.86 -15.56
C ALA A 86 7.40 11.40 -16.04
N SER A 87 6.52 10.58 -15.48
CA SER A 87 6.32 9.19 -15.92
C SER A 87 4.87 8.77 -15.72
N GLN A 88 4.43 7.75 -16.47
CA GLN A 88 3.14 7.11 -16.24
C GLN A 88 3.22 5.61 -16.52
N ARG A 89 2.39 4.83 -15.81
CA ARG A 89 2.28 3.38 -16.01
C ARG A 89 0.85 2.92 -15.83
N THR A 90 0.38 2.07 -16.74
CA THR A 90 -0.99 1.53 -16.72
C THR A 90 -0.96 0.04 -16.43
N PHE A 91 -1.85 -0.40 -15.55
CA PHE A 91 -2.03 -1.79 -15.13
C PHE A 91 -3.46 -2.23 -15.42
N GLY A 92 -3.60 -3.41 -16.00
CA GLY A 92 -4.89 -4.08 -16.13
C GLY A 92 -5.26 -4.74 -14.80
N ILE A 93 -6.48 -4.50 -14.31
CA ILE A 93 -6.95 -5.11 -13.07
C ILE A 93 -6.98 -6.64 -13.22
N GLY A 94 -6.46 -7.35 -12.21
CA GLY A 94 -6.34 -8.81 -12.20
C GLY A 94 -5.13 -9.36 -12.98
N GLY A 95 -4.32 -8.51 -13.62
CA GLY A 95 -3.10 -8.94 -14.31
C GLY A 95 -1.92 -9.13 -13.36
N CYS A 96 -1.01 -10.06 -13.66
CA CYS A 96 0.24 -10.17 -12.92
C CYS A 96 1.30 -9.23 -13.48
N TYR A 97 1.90 -8.38 -12.64
CA TYR A 97 2.91 -7.43 -13.09
C TYR A 97 4.18 -7.50 -12.26
N HIS A 98 5.31 -7.34 -12.92
CA HIS A 98 6.58 -7.03 -12.26
C HIS A 98 6.55 -5.58 -11.78
N VAL A 99 6.49 -5.37 -10.47
CA VAL A 99 6.35 -4.08 -9.80
C VAL A 99 7.73 -3.58 -9.42
N THR A 100 8.18 -2.49 -10.05
CA THR A 100 9.53 -1.94 -9.84
C THR A 100 9.51 -0.53 -9.24
N TRP A 101 8.32 0.04 -9.08
CA TRP A 101 8.13 1.46 -8.72
C TRP A 101 7.84 1.66 -7.24
N ALA A 102 7.46 0.59 -6.55
CA ALA A 102 7.18 0.62 -5.14
C ALA A 102 8.10 -0.33 -4.35
N ASP A 103 9.05 -0.99 -5.02
CA ASP A 103 10.18 -1.60 -4.35
C ASP A 103 11.00 -0.46 -3.74
N TYR A 104 11.09 -0.49 -2.42
CA TYR A 104 11.80 0.46 -1.59
C TYR A 104 13.31 0.48 -1.85
N GLY A 105 13.80 -0.36 -2.78
CA GLY A 105 15.22 -0.47 -3.09
C GLY A 105 16.03 -1.11 -1.95
N TRP A 106 15.36 -1.55 -0.89
CA TRP A 106 15.94 -2.39 0.16
C TRP A 106 16.52 -3.66 -0.43
N TYR A 107 15.82 -4.23 -1.41
CA TYR A 107 16.22 -5.45 -2.08
C TYR A 107 16.71 -5.11 -3.49
N TYR A 108 18.03 -5.00 -3.66
CA TYR A 108 18.59 -4.57 -4.94
C TYR A 108 18.37 -5.63 -6.05
N ASN A 109 17.80 -5.20 -7.18
CA ASN A 109 17.58 -6.00 -8.38
C ASN A 109 16.81 -7.30 -8.14
N VAL A 110 15.75 -7.24 -7.33
CA VAL A 110 14.91 -8.42 -7.07
C VAL A 110 13.68 -8.44 -7.96
N ASN A 111 13.14 -9.64 -8.14
CA ASN A 111 11.87 -9.84 -8.82
C ASN A 111 10.72 -9.63 -7.83
N ASP A 112 9.88 -8.62 -8.08
CA ASP A 112 8.69 -8.31 -7.28
C ASP A 112 7.45 -8.36 -8.15
N TYR A 113 6.51 -9.25 -7.82
CA TYR A 113 5.27 -9.42 -8.56
C TYR A 113 4.04 -9.21 -7.68
N ALA A 114 3.08 -8.46 -8.20
CA ALA A 114 1.81 -8.26 -7.56
C ALA A 114 0.65 -8.22 -8.56
N VAL A 115 -0.55 -8.45 -8.04
CA VAL A 115 -1.80 -8.43 -8.81
C VAL A 115 -2.64 -7.23 -8.35
N PRO A 116 -2.92 -6.25 -9.23
CA PRO A 116 -3.74 -5.11 -8.90
C PRO A 116 -5.21 -5.49 -8.88
N SER A 117 -5.92 -4.98 -7.90
CA SER A 117 -7.34 -5.15 -7.64
C SER A 117 -7.93 -3.81 -7.24
N VAL A 118 -9.22 -3.65 -7.43
CA VAL A 118 -9.94 -2.46 -6.95
C VAL A 118 -10.72 -2.83 -5.72
N VAL A 119 -10.51 -2.08 -4.66
CA VAL A 119 -11.11 -2.32 -3.35
C VAL A 119 -11.76 -1.03 -2.85
N VAL A 120 -12.86 -1.20 -2.12
CA VAL A 120 -13.54 -0.12 -1.41
C VAL A 120 -13.03 -0.13 0.01
N ASN A 121 -12.45 0.99 0.43
CA ASN A 121 -11.53 1.10 1.55
C ASN A 121 -10.20 0.37 1.26
N PRO A 122 -9.12 0.79 1.91
CA PRO A 122 -7.82 0.15 1.71
C PRO A 122 -7.89 -1.36 1.95
N GLY A 123 -7.13 -2.13 1.16
CA GLY A 123 -7.14 -3.59 1.20
C GLY A 123 -6.73 -4.16 2.55
N TYR A 124 -6.87 -5.48 2.72
CA TYR A 124 -6.42 -6.17 3.92
C TYR A 124 -4.91 -5.92 4.15
N ILE A 125 -4.59 -5.42 5.33
CA ILE A 125 -3.21 -5.24 5.79
C ILE A 125 -2.88 -6.42 6.72
N PRO A 126 -1.91 -7.27 6.39
CA PRO A 126 -1.47 -8.33 7.28
C PRO A 126 -1.00 -7.76 8.61
N SER A 127 -1.42 -8.36 9.72
CA SER A 127 -1.02 -7.93 11.07
C SER A 127 0.43 -8.30 11.43
N TYR A 128 1.13 -8.98 10.52
CA TYR A 128 2.48 -9.51 10.68
C TYR A 128 3.34 -9.06 9.50
N GLY A 129 4.07 -7.97 9.67
CA GLY A 129 4.89 -7.41 8.60
C GLY A 129 5.46 -6.03 8.92
N TYR A 130 6.34 -5.56 8.06
CA TYR A 130 6.70 -4.14 7.99
C TYR A 130 5.61 -3.41 7.20
N ARG A 131 5.30 -2.17 7.58
CA ARG A 131 4.27 -1.39 6.91
C ARG A 131 4.53 0.11 7.00
N GLU A 132 4.85 0.75 5.88
CA GLU A 132 4.80 2.21 5.79
C GLU A 132 3.39 2.66 5.41
N THR A 133 2.88 3.67 6.09
CA THR A 133 1.57 4.27 5.78
C THR A 133 1.72 5.78 5.63
N VAL A 134 1.17 6.31 4.55
CA VAL A 134 1.15 7.74 4.22
C VAL A 134 -0.26 8.28 4.45
N TYR A 135 -0.36 9.34 5.25
CA TYR A 135 -1.60 10.07 5.48
C TYR A 135 -1.60 11.40 4.72
N ALA A 136 -2.75 12.07 4.67
CA ALA A 136 -2.81 13.41 4.11
C ALA A 136 -1.96 14.38 4.95
N LYS A 137 -1.23 15.31 4.31
CA LYS A 137 -0.42 16.33 5.00
C LYS A 137 -1.23 17.15 6.03
N SER A 138 -2.54 17.29 5.81
CA SER A 138 -3.45 17.98 6.73
C SER A 138 -3.83 17.15 7.96
N ASP A 139 -3.63 15.84 7.92
CA ASP A 139 -3.92 14.90 9.01
C ASP A 139 -2.72 14.80 9.96
N ASN A 140 -2.58 15.81 10.80
CA ASN A 140 -1.51 15.90 11.80
C ASN A 140 -1.54 14.79 12.87
N TYR A 141 -2.60 13.98 12.91
CA TYR A 141 -2.79 12.94 13.91
C TYR A 141 -2.77 11.51 13.32
N CYS A 142 -2.65 11.38 12.00
CA CYS A 142 -2.68 10.10 11.29
C CYS A 142 -3.92 9.24 11.67
N GLN A 143 -5.10 9.88 11.74
CA GLN A 143 -6.38 9.25 12.13
C GLN A 143 -7.36 9.10 10.98
N GLY A 144 -7.13 9.80 9.87
CA GLY A 144 -7.93 9.73 8.66
C GLY A 144 -7.65 8.48 7.84
N ASP A 145 -8.23 8.47 6.64
CA ASP A 145 -7.94 7.42 5.67
C ASP A 145 -6.52 7.57 5.14
N TYR A 146 -5.86 6.43 4.94
CA TYR A 146 -4.48 6.38 4.48
C TYR A 146 -4.44 6.61 2.99
N LEU A 147 -3.65 7.56 2.51
CA LEU A 147 -3.51 7.83 1.07
C LEU A 147 -2.77 6.70 0.36
N MET A 148 -1.82 6.09 1.05
CA MET A 148 -1.05 4.97 0.55
C MET A 148 -0.55 4.12 1.72
N TYR A 149 -0.41 2.83 1.50
CA TYR A 149 0.48 2.02 2.32
C TYR A 149 1.21 0.99 1.46
N PHE A 150 2.34 0.54 1.96
CA PHE A 150 3.00 -0.66 1.47
C PHE A 150 3.38 -1.57 2.63
N TYR A 151 3.53 -2.86 2.35
CA TYR A 151 3.90 -3.83 3.37
C TYR A 151 4.70 -5.02 2.83
N TYR A 152 5.55 -5.55 3.71
CA TYR A 152 6.22 -6.84 3.52
C TYR A 152 5.60 -7.89 4.44
N THR A 153 5.27 -9.05 3.91
CA THR A 153 4.78 -10.17 4.75
C THR A 153 5.95 -10.94 5.34
N ASN A 154 5.82 -11.42 6.58
CA ASN A 154 6.86 -12.24 7.20
C ASN A 154 7.24 -13.45 6.32
N ASN A 155 8.54 -13.71 6.22
CA ASN A 155 9.16 -14.74 5.40
C ASN A 155 9.01 -14.52 3.89
N THR A 156 8.72 -13.29 3.43
CA THR A 156 8.87 -12.96 2.01
C THR A 156 10.33 -13.12 1.62
N VAL A 157 10.59 -13.88 0.55
CA VAL A 157 11.94 -14.19 0.07
C VAL A 157 12.18 -13.58 -1.30
N TYR A 158 12.98 -12.51 -1.35
CA TYR A 158 13.44 -11.91 -2.59
C TYR A 158 14.75 -12.53 -3.04
N LYS A 159 14.98 -12.58 -4.36
CA LYS A 159 16.20 -13.16 -4.95
C LYS A 159 16.70 -12.31 -6.09
N ASN A 160 18.01 -12.13 -6.13
CA ASN A 160 18.73 -11.65 -7.31
C ASN A 160 19.76 -12.71 -7.74
N THR A 161 20.65 -12.38 -8.68
CA THR A 161 21.65 -13.33 -9.22
C THR A 161 22.67 -13.84 -8.20
N LEU A 162 22.91 -13.12 -7.11
CA LEU A 162 23.97 -13.41 -6.13
C LEU A 162 23.45 -13.67 -4.71
N GLN A 163 22.29 -13.11 -4.39
CA GLN A 163 21.79 -12.98 -3.03
C GLN A 163 20.34 -13.42 -2.92
N THR A 164 20.02 -14.01 -1.76
CA THR A 164 18.66 -14.24 -1.29
C THR A 164 18.43 -13.37 -0.07
N PHE A 165 17.33 -12.65 -0.06
CA PHE A 165 16.92 -11.78 1.03
C PHE A 165 15.63 -12.33 1.61
N GLN A 166 15.56 -12.48 2.93
CA GLN A 166 14.34 -12.90 3.62
C GLN A 166 13.96 -11.84 4.66
N PHE A 167 12.77 -11.29 4.48
CA PHE A 167 12.15 -10.39 5.44
C PHE A 167 11.52 -11.17 6.59
N TYR A 168 11.67 -10.69 7.83
CA TYR A 168 10.86 -11.15 8.96
C TYR A 168 10.83 -10.10 10.07
N CYS A 169 9.74 -10.06 10.84
CA CYS A 169 9.68 -9.33 12.10
C CYS A 169 10.03 -10.25 13.28
N ASP A 170 10.90 -9.79 14.16
CA ASP A 170 11.16 -10.42 15.47
C ASP A 170 11.05 -9.35 16.57
N GLN A 171 10.30 -9.64 17.63
CA GLN A 171 10.01 -8.72 18.75
C GLN A 171 9.59 -7.30 18.34
N GLY A 172 8.91 -7.17 17.20
CA GLY A 172 8.51 -5.87 16.68
C GLY A 172 9.65 -5.04 16.08
N MET A 173 10.71 -5.69 15.59
CA MET A 173 11.72 -5.04 14.75
C MET A 173 11.78 -5.73 13.39
N PRO A 174 11.88 -4.99 12.28
CA PRO A 174 12.09 -5.56 10.96
C PRO A 174 13.55 -6.04 10.82
N PHE A 175 13.69 -7.29 10.40
CA PHE A 175 14.97 -7.90 10.09
C PHE A 175 14.99 -8.38 8.65
N GLU A 176 16.20 -8.39 8.11
CA GLU A 176 16.55 -8.96 6.83
C GLU A 176 17.63 -10.03 7.06
N ASN A 177 17.42 -11.23 6.50
CA ASN A 177 18.48 -12.22 6.37
C ASN A 177 18.99 -12.22 4.93
N VAL A 178 20.26 -11.88 4.73
CA VAL A 178 20.92 -11.83 3.42
C VAL A 178 21.87 -13.00 3.29
N CYS A 179 21.56 -13.92 2.38
CA CYS A 179 22.41 -15.06 2.05
C CYS A 179 23.14 -14.80 0.71
N THR A 180 24.46 -14.70 0.74
CA THR A 180 25.32 -14.58 -0.46
C THR A 180 26.10 -15.87 -0.64
N MET A 181 25.84 -16.60 -1.74
CA MET A 181 26.49 -17.90 -2.04
C MET A 181 26.46 -18.91 -0.87
N GLY A 182 25.39 -18.91 -0.06
CA GLY A 182 25.21 -19.80 1.08
C GLY A 182 25.70 -19.26 2.44
N ASN A 183 26.41 -18.13 2.46
CA ASN A 183 26.77 -17.44 3.71
C ASN A 183 25.69 -16.41 4.05
N CYS A 184 25.07 -16.55 5.22
CA CYS A 184 23.93 -15.73 5.63
C CYS A 184 24.32 -14.76 6.76
N ILE A 185 23.87 -13.52 6.65
CA ILE A 185 23.96 -12.50 7.69
C ILE A 185 22.56 -11.96 8.00
N SER A 186 22.29 -11.70 9.26
CA SER A 186 21.07 -11.02 9.69
C SER A 186 21.38 -9.57 10.01
N THR A 187 20.61 -8.65 9.44
CA THR A 187 20.71 -7.21 9.65
C THR A 187 19.34 -6.66 10.05
N THR A 188 19.33 -5.69 10.96
CA THR A 188 18.14 -4.88 11.22
C THR A 188 17.96 -3.92 10.05
N MET A 189 16.75 -3.79 9.52
CA MET A 189 16.49 -2.80 8.48
C MET A 189 16.52 -1.41 9.13
N TYR A 190 17.44 -0.54 8.69
CA TYR A 190 17.74 0.75 9.33
C TYR A 190 16.70 1.81 8.94
N GLU A 191 15.47 1.67 9.46
CA GLU A 191 14.49 2.75 9.44
C GLU A 191 13.83 2.92 10.80
N SER A 192 13.79 4.17 11.24
CA SER A 192 13.09 4.58 12.44
C SER A 192 11.60 4.30 12.27
N CYS A 193 11.07 3.48 13.18
CA CYS A 193 9.64 3.37 13.40
C CYS A 193 9.14 4.74 13.88
N GLU A 194 8.56 5.55 12.99
CA GLU A 194 7.85 6.74 13.45
C GLU A 194 6.50 6.30 14.01
N ALA A 195 6.29 6.63 15.29
CA ALA A 195 5.13 6.19 16.05
C ALA A 195 3.90 7.00 15.65
N GLY A 196 2.99 6.39 14.89
CA GLY A 196 1.58 6.77 14.97
C GLY A 196 1.01 6.24 16.29
N SER A 197 0.27 7.10 17.00
CA SER A 197 -0.07 7.04 18.43
C SER A 197 -0.83 5.81 18.97
N ASN A 198 -0.99 4.71 18.23
CA ASN A 198 -1.83 3.58 18.65
C ASN A 198 -1.11 2.22 18.52
N ASN A 199 -0.81 1.63 19.68
CA ASN A 199 -0.15 0.33 19.95
C ASN A 199 -0.79 -0.89 19.24
N LEU A 200 -0.71 -0.95 17.92
CA LEU A 200 -0.82 -2.17 17.12
C LEU A 200 0.51 -2.29 16.37
N ASN A 201 1.18 -3.43 16.47
CA ASN A 201 2.53 -3.73 15.97
C ASN A 201 2.75 -3.38 14.47
N ASN A 202 2.80 -2.10 14.14
CA ASN A 202 2.82 -1.55 12.80
C ASN A 202 4.04 -0.64 12.69
N PHE A 203 4.92 -0.92 11.73
CA PHE A 203 6.23 -0.30 11.64
C PHE A 203 6.32 0.60 10.43
N ALA A 204 6.32 1.92 10.71
CA ALA A 204 6.40 3.13 9.87
C ALA A 204 5.04 3.82 9.57
N ILE A 205 4.79 4.94 10.27
CA ILE A 205 3.65 5.84 10.02
C ILE A 205 4.24 7.21 9.71
N THR A 206 3.99 7.72 8.50
CA THR A 206 4.38 9.07 8.09
C THR A 206 3.14 9.95 8.06
N CYS A 207 3.09 10.92 8.97
CA CYS A 207 2.35 12.17 8.79
C CYS A 207 3.37 13.20 8.27
#